data_AF-A0A1U7CYB2-F1
#
_entry.id   AF-A0A1U7CYB2-F1
#
_cell.length_a   1.000
_cell.length_b   1.000
_cell.length_c   1.000
_cell.angle_alpha   90.00
_cell.angle_beta   90.00
_cell.angle_gamma   90.00
#
_symmetry.space_group_name_H-M   'P 1'
#
loop_
_entity.id
_entity.type
_entity.pdbx_description
1 polymer ?
#
loop_
_entity_poly.entity_id
_entity_poly.type
_entity_poly.pdbx_seq_one_letter_code
_entity_poly.pdbx_strand_id
1 'polypeptide(L)'
;MGAEERKAQRTAFSGLLKAFEAWGGEGDADLLVDWLANELDVDGAPVRLAIADWAPALDLLARAREARPGLPESIDERLLAFFRMLLRFSKPDGRPATLTADLEPADAVRERLARLGDAFPESDAARVLGWWYPSREVEPIPPPLPAWSSPDRVLGVLRADWTSRGDLVVFDHRKAGGPTRLEVFGAGQSWLGDSWQALGAGDVKTSVGKPLSWTTSSNADVAEWTFRAGTLRVTRTAVMLRGRKIAILADMVEGIKPPTSLETRWELPPGRIAEPIADSRALLLRTGVAGASAQAIPLALPSLPYQTDRGRFGFEPATRELVLSQAATGARAWLPLLLSWDHARHRKRLQWRVLTVSENSQVCPPETAWAARVSWGRTETFVVYRSLGPTARRSFLGCSTSARLFVGRFTPEGDVEPIVAIKES
;
A
#
# COMPACT_ATOMS: atom_id res chain seq x y z
N MET A 1 -9.74 -3.78 -18.33
CA MET A 1 -10.84 -4.26 -17.45
C MET A 1 -11.73 -5.24 -18.20
N GLY A 2 -11.70 -6.53 -17.84
CA GLY A 2 -12.47 -7.59 -18.52
C GLY A 2 -13.98 -7.49 -18.32
N ALA A 3 -14.77 -8.09 -19.22
CA ALA A 3 -16.22 -7.94 -19.24
C ALA A 3 -16.92 -8.63 -18.04
N GLU A 4 -16.47 -9.82 -17.64
CA GLU A 4 -17.08 -10.61 -16.55
C GLU A 4 -16.86 -10.00 -15.15
N GLU A 5 -15.80 -9.25 -14.95
CA GLU A 5 -15.48 -8.64 -13.65
C GLU A 5 -16.15 -7.27 -13.46
N ARG A 6 -16.27 -6.48 -14.54
CA ARG A 6 -17.22 -5.34 -14.54
C ARG A 6 -18.60 -5.83 -14.20
N LYS A 7 -18.98 -6.99 -14.75
CA LYS A 7 -20.25 -7.63 -14.47
C LYS A 7 -20.32 -8.00 -12.98
N ALA A 8 -19.34 -8.68 -12.38
CA ALA A 8 -19.36 -9.01 -10.95
C ALA A 8 -19.46 -7.79 -10.01
N GLN A 9 -18.69 -6.71 -10.26
CA GLN A 9 -18.78 -5.48 -9.45
C GLN A 9 -20.13 -4.77 -9.63
N ARG A 10 -20.59 -4.65 -10.87
CA ARG A 10 -21.93 -4.13 -11.17
C ARG A 10 -23.01 -4.99 -10.54
N THR A 11 -22.85 -6.31 -10.50
CA THR A 11 -23.78 -7.24 -9.85
C THR A 11 -23.79 -7.03 -8.34
N ALA A 12 -22.64 -6.86 -7.68
CA ALA A 12 -22.58 -6.61 -6.24
C ALA A 12 -23.29 -5.31 -5.86
N PHE A 13 -23.00 -4.21 -6.57
CA PHE A 13 -23.64 -2.91 -6.32
C PHE A 13 -25.13 -2.91 -6.73
N SER A 14 -25.49 -3.55 -7.85
CA SER A 14 -26.89 -3.73 -8.23
C SER A 14 -27.66 -4.59 -7.24
N GLY A 15 -27.02 -5.59 -6.63
CA GLY A 15 -27.60 -6.39 -5.55
C GLY A 15 -27.91 -5.55 -4.32
N LEU A 16 -27.02 -4.62 -3.96
CA LEU A 16 -27.26 -3.66 -2.88
C LEU A 16 -28.47 -2.78 -3.15
N LEU A 17 -28.58 -2.22 -4.37
CA LEU A 17 -29.70 -1.37 -4.75
C LEU A 17 -31.04 -2.12 -4.64
N LYS A 18 -31.09 -3.39 -5.06
CA LYS A 18 -32.29 -4.23 -4.92
C LYS A 18 -32.64 -4.51 -3.46
N ALA A 19 -31.65 -4.82 -2.63
CA ALA A 19 -31.86 -5.04 -1.20
C ALA A 19 -32.38 -3.76 -0.50
N PHE A 20 -31.84 -2.60 -0.90
CA PHE A 20 -32.30 -1.30 -0.42
C PHE A 20 -33.74 -1.00 -0.82
N GLU A 21 -34.12 -1.24 -2.08
CA GLU A 21 -35.48 -1.04 -2.57
C GLU A 21 -36.50 -1.94 -1.86
N ALA A 22 -36.17 -3.21 -1.65
CA ALA A 22 -37.03 -4.16 -0.93
C ALA A 22 -37.25 -3.75 0.54
N TRP A 23 -36.18 -3.32 1.23
CA TRP A 23 -36.30 -2.80 2.59
C TRP A 23 -37.15 -1.53 2.67
N GLY A 24 -36.90 -0.56 1.77
CA GLY A 24 -37.62 0.71 1.75
C GLY A 24 -39.10 0.57 1.38
N GLY A 25 -39.43 -0.32 0.44
CA GLY A 25 -40.80 -0.52 -0.03
C GLY A 25 -41.61 -1.50 0.82
N GLU A 26 -41.07 -2.67 1.09
CA GLU A 26 -41.80 -3.80 1.69
C GLU A 26 -41.42 -4.00 3.18
N GLY A 27 -40.25 -3.51 3.60
CA GLY A 27 -39.72 -3.77 4.94
C GLY A 27 -39.10 -5.15 5.08
N ASP A 28 -38.76 -5.78 3.97
CA ASP A 28 -38.06 -7.05 3.96
C ASP A 28 -36.56 -6.82 4.18
N ALA A 29 -36.05 -7.28 5.33
CA ALA A 29 -34.64 -7.18 5.69
C ALA A 29 -33.82 -8.36 5.16
N ASP A 30 -34.43 -9.44 4.68
CA ASP A 30 -33.74 -10.69 4.35
C ASP A 30 -32.74 -10.48 3.22
N LEU A 31 -33.13 -9.75 2.18
CA LEU A 31 -32.23 -9.40 1.07
C LEU A 31 -31.04 -8.55 1.51
N LEU A 32 -31.21 -7.70 2.53
CA LEU A 32 -30.13 -6.89 3.08
C LEU A 32 -29.18 -7.73 3.93
N VAL A 33 -29.72 -8.62 4.77
CA VAL A 33 -28.94 -9.60 5.55
C VAL A 33 -28.12 -10.48 4.61
N ASP A 34 -28.74 -11.04 3.59
CA ASP A 34 -28.08 -11.89 2.60
C ASP A 34 -27.00 -11.14 1.84
N TRP A 35 -27.26 -9.90 1.44
CA TRP A 35 -26.25 -9.09 0.76
C TRP A 35 -25.05 -8.84 1.68
N LEU A 36 -25.27 -8.42 2.92
CA LEU A 36 -24.19 -8.16 3.89
C LEU A 36 -23.40 -9.42 4.23
N ALA A 37 -24.07 -10.57 4.36
CA ALA A 37 -23.43 -11.85 4.63
C ALA A 37 -22.54 -12.32 3.46
N ASN A 38 -22.94 -12.03 2.22
CA ASN A 38 -22.21 -12.44 1.02
C ASN A 38 -21.15 -11.43 0.58
N GLU A 39 -21.34 -10.15 0.89
CA GLU A 39 -20.47 -9.08 0.42
C GLU A 39 -19.44 -8.65 1.45
N LEU A 40 -19.67 -8.79 2.75
CA LEU A 40 -18.71 -8.39 3.77
C LEU A 40 -18.05 -9.62 4.41
N ASP A 41 -16.72 -9.57 4.54
CA ASP A 41 -16.00 -10.54 5.37
C ASP A 41 -16.22 -10.29 6.88
N VAL A 42 -15.60 -11.12 7.71
CA VAL A 42 -15.73 -11.04 9.18
C VAL A 42 -15.25 -9.71 9.78
N ASP A 43 -14.34 -9.01 9.11
CA ASP A 43 -13.82 -7.71 9.54
C ASP A 43 -14.63 -6.54 8.96
N GLY A 44 -15.66 -6.83 8.15
CA GLY A 44 -16.47 -5.83 7.46
C GLY A 44 -15.86 -5.33 6.15
N ALA A 45 -14.81 -5.97 5.61
CA ALA A 45 -14.25 -5.62 4.31
C ALA A 45 -15.10 -6.20 3.17
N PRO A 46 -15.48 -5.37 2.18
CA PRO A 46 -16.15 -5.87 1.00
C PRO A 46 -15.31 -6.87 0.21
N VAL A 47 -15.95 -7.96 -0.20
CA VAL A 47 -15.36 -9.09 -0.91
C VAL A 47 -15.11 -8.73 -2.37
N ARG A 48 -16.07 -8.08 -3.04
CA ARG A 48 -16.08 -7.83 -4.49
C ARG A 48 -16.15 -6.34 -4.84
N LEU A 49 -16.78 -5.50 -4.02
CA LEU A 49 -16.86 -4.06 -4.26
C LEU A 49 -15.47 -3.42 -4.35
N ALA A 50 -15.29 -2.52 -5.33
CA ALA A 50 -14.07 -1.72 -5.40
C ALA A 50 -14.05 -0.72 -4.24
N ILE A 51 -12.86 -0.36 -3.74
CA ILE A 51 -12.70 0.60 -2.64
C ILE A 51 -13.44 1.93 -2.93
N ALA A 52 -13.42 2.40 -4.19
CA ALA A 52 -14.12 3.61 -4.61
C ALA A 52 -15.65 3.54 -4.44
N ASP A 53 -16.22 2.33 -4.45
CA ASP A 53 -17.67 2.11 -4.32
C ASP A 53 -18.10 1.93 -2.85
N TRP A 54 -17.16 1.85 -1.90
CA TRP A 54 -17.49 1.57 -0.49
C TRP A 54 -18.24 2.72 0.17
N ALA A 55 -17.79 3.96 -0.02
CA ALA A 55 -18.43 5.13 0.56
C ALA A 55 -19.86 5.35 0.02
N PRO A 56 -20.13 5.29 -1.31
CA PRO A 56 -21.48 5.30 -1.84
C PRO A 56 -22.37 4.16 -1.32
N ALA A 57 -21.84 2.93 -1.25
CA ALA A 57 -22.57 1.78 -0.75
C ALA A 57 -23.00 1.97 0.72
N LEU A 58 -22.09 2.46 1.56
CA LEU A 58 -22.38 2.68 2.98
C LEU A 58 -23.35 3.85 3.21
N ASP A 59 -23.30 4.92 2.42
CA ASP A 59 -24.28 6.02 2.49
C ASP A 59 -25.70 5.52 2.15
N LEU A 60 -25.84 4.64 1.15
CA LEU A 60 -27.13 4.00 0.83
C LEU A 60 -27.63 3.16 2.01
N LEU A 61 -26.77 2.36 2.62
CA LEU A 61 -27.11 1.53 3.77
C LEU A 61 -27.54 2.35 4.99
N ALA A 62 -26.85 3.47 5.27
CA ALA A 62 -27.21 4.37 6.34
C ALA A 62 -28.56 5.06 6.12
N ARG A 63 -28.85 5.51 4.89
CA ARG A 63 -30.18 6.06 4.54
C ARG A 63 -31.29 5.01 4.69
N ALA A 64 -31.00 3.74 4.37
CA ALA A 64 -31.98 2.65 4.54
C ALA A 64 -32.35 2.47 6.01
N ARG A 65 -31.34 2.55 6.89
CA ARG A 65 -31.50 2.50 8.34
C ARG A 65 -32.30 3.68 8.89
N GLU A 66 -32.05 4.89 8.39
CA GLU A 66 -32.81 6.10 8.79
C GLU A 66 -34.26 6.06 8.32
N ALA A 67 -34.52 5.56 7.10
CA ALA A 67 -35.85 5.54 6.50
C ALA A 67 -36.84 4.63 7.24
N ARG A 68 -36.36 3.57 7.90
CA ARG A 68 -37.20 2.62 8.63
C ARG A 68 -36.48 2.06 9.85
N PRO A 69 -36.99 2.27 11.08
CA PRO A 69 -36.44 1.65 12.27
C PRO A 69 -36.75 0.14 12.30
N GLY A 70 -35.95 -0.63 13.05
CA GLY A 70 -36.19 -2.06 13.28
C GLY A 70 -35.26 -3.01 12.52
N LEU A 71 -34.12 -2.53 12.00
CA LEU A 71 -33.07 -3.43 11.53
C LEU A 71 -32.53 -4.29 12.70
N PRO A 72 -32.27 -5.59 12.48
CA PRO A 72 -31.62 -6.44 13.46
C PRO A 72 -30.27 -5.87 13.94
N GLU A 73 -29.95 -6.06 15.23
CA GLU A 73 -28.67 -5.63 15.82
C GLU A 73 -27.44 -6.18 15.08
N SER A 74 -27.54 -7.42 14.57
CA SER A 74 -26.49 -8.06 13.76
C SER A 74 -26.20 -7.33 12.43
N ILE A 75 -27.18 -6.60 11.88
CA ILE A 75 -26.96 -5.73 10.72
C ILE A 75 -26.20 -4.48 11.15
N ASP A 76 -26.60 -3.85 12.25
CA ASP A 76 -25.93 -2.65 12.78
C ASP A 76 -24.44 -2.95 13.09
N GLU A 77 -24.13 -4.11 13.67
CA GLU A 77 -22.76 -4.56 13.89
C GLU A 77 -21.95 -4.69 12.58
N ARG A 78 -22.56 -5.29 11.53
CA ARG A 78 -21.92 -5.43 10.22
C ARG A 78 -21.73 -4.09 9.51
N LEU A 79 -22.70 -3.18 9.61
CA LEU A 79 -22.58 -1.83 9.06
C LEU A 79 -21.49 -1.04 9.77
N LEU A 80 -21.38 -1.16 11.10
CA LEU A 80 -20.29 -0.54 11.84
C LEU A 80 -18.93 -1.14 11.48
N ALA A 81 -18.83 -2.46 11.29
CA ALA A 81 -17.62 -3.09 10.78
C ALA A 81 -17.22 -2.57 9.40
N PHE A 82 -18.20 -2.44 8.49
CA PHE A 82 -17.97 -1.85 7.16
C PHE A 82 -17.55 -0.38 7.25
N PHE A 83 -18.15 0.40 8.15
CA PHE A 83 -17.78 1.79 8.37
C PHE A 83 -16.34 1.92 8.89
N ARG A 84 -15.93 1.10 9.85
CA ARG A 84 -14.52 1.02 10.30
C ARG A 84 -13.59 0.72 9.13
N MET A 85 -13.97 -0.21 8.25
CA MET A 85 -13.16 -0.56 7.10
C MET A 85 -13.07 0.59 6.09
N LEU A 86 -14.16 1.29 5.83
CA LEU A 86 -14.15 2.51 5.01
C LEU A 86 -13.15 3.53 5.56
N LEU A 87 -13.16 3.79 6.88
CA LEU A 87 -12.24 4.73 7.49
C LEU A 87 -10.77 4.26 7.35
N ARG A 88 -10.49 2.97 7.56
CA ARG A 88 -9.12 2.43 7.38
C ARG A 88 -8.60 2.71 5.97
N PHE A 89 -9.45 2.55 4.97
CA PHE A 89 -9.17 2.77 3.56
C PHE A 89 -9.46 4.21 3.08
N SER A 90 -9.71 5.17 3.99
CA SER A 90 -9.93 6.57 3.64
C SER A 90 -8.74 7.43 4.03
N LYS A 91 -8.42 8.41 3.19
CA LYS A 91 -7.48 9.49 3.53
C LYS A 91 -8.06 10.34 4.66
N PRO A 92 -7.24 11.13 5.38
CA PRO A 92 -7.74 11.98 6.45
C PRO A 92 -8.74 13.07 6.02
N ASP A 93 -8.86 13.32 4.72
CA ASP A 93 -9.91 14.18 4.15
C ASP A 93 -11.24 13.43 3.90
N GLY A 94 -11.32 12.17 4.32
CA GLY A 94 -12.51 11.34 4.23
C GLY A 94 -12.72 10.63 2.89
N ARG A 95 -11.93 10.93 1.87
CA ARG A 95 -12.05 10.27 0.57
C ARG A 95 -11.42 8.88 0.61
N PRO A 96 -12.03 7.85 0.01
CA PRO A 96 -11.37 6.56 -0.17
C PRO A 96 -9.99 6.71 -0.81
N ALA A 97 -9.03 5.90 -0.39
CA ALA A 97 -7.67 5.83 -0.91
C ALA A 97 -7.65 5.12 -2.26
N THR A 98 -8.23 5.82 -3.24
CA THR A 98 -8.14 5.55 -4.67
C THR A 98 -8.05 6.89 -5.38
N LEU A 99 -7.25 6.99 -6.45
CA LEU A 99 -7.14 8.26 -7.20
C LEU A 99 -8.47 8.72 -7.81
N THR A 100 -9.36 7.79 -8.16
CA THR A 100 -10.69 8.11 -8.69
C THR A 100 -11.55 8.89 -7.69
N ALA A 101 -11.39 8.65 -6.38
CA ALA A 101 -12.16 9.32 -5.34
C ALA A 101 -11.75 10.79 -5.14
N ASP A 102 -10.60 11.22 -5.67
CA ASP A 102 -10.18 12.63 -5.58
C ASP A 102 -11.05 13.59 -6.38
N LEU A 103 -11.91 13.07 -7.26
CA LEU A 103 -12.87 13.85 -8.03
C LEU A 103 -14.10 14.29 -7.22
N GLU A 104 -14.34 13.69 -6.06
CA GLU A 104 -15.50 14.03 -5.23
C GLU A 104 -15.28 15.35 -4.47
N PRO A 105 -16.28 16.26 -4.44
CA PRO A 105 -16.19 17.50 -3.66
C PRO A 105 -16.02 17.24 -2.16
N ALA A 106 -15.09 17.96 -1.53
CA ALA A 106 -14.76 17.76 -0.12
C ALA A 106 -15.96 17.97 0.83
N ASP A 107 -16.85 18.90 0.52
CA ASP A 107 -18.03 19.17 1.35
C ASP A 107 -19.02 17.99 1.33
N ALA A 108 -19.24 17.38 0.16
CA ALA A 108 -20.09 16.20 0.02
C ALA A 108 -19.53 15.00 0.81
N VAL A 109 -18.19 14.84 0.80
CA VAL A 109 -17.50 13.81 1.59
C VAL A 109 -17.71 14.05 3.09
N ARG A 110 -17.53 15.29 3.56
CA ARG A 110 -17.74 15.65 4.97
C ARG A 110 -19.18 15.43 5.40
N GLU A 111 -20.14 15.85 4.59
CA GLU A 111 -21.57 15.69 4.88
C GLU A 111 -21.95 14.21 5.01
N ARG A 112 -21.48 13.36 4.08
CA ARG A 112 -21.67 11.91 4.16
C ARG A 112 -21.05 11.32 5.42
N LEU A 113 -19.80 11.67 5.73
CA LEU A 113 -19.14 11.13 6.92
C LEU A 113 -19.79 11.62 8.22
N ALA A 114 -20.29 12.85 8.26
CA ALA A 114 -21.04 13.36 9.39
C ALA A 114 -22.30 12.50 9.65
N ARG A 115 -23.11 12.25 8.61
CA ARG A 115 -24.27 11.35 8.70
C ARG A 115 -23.89 9.95 9.18
N LEU A 116 -22.84 9.37 8.62
CA LEU A 116 -22.36 8.04 9.04
C LEU A 116 -21.90 8.02 10.50
N GLY A 117 -21.23 9.09 10.95
CA GLY A 117 -20.87 9.24 12.36
C GLY A 117 -22.08 9.36 13.28
N ASP A 118 -23.14 10.03 12.83
CA ASP A 118 -24.38 10.22 13.58
C ASP A 118 -25.25 8.96 13.60
N ALA A 119 -25.13 8.11 12.58
CA ALA A 119 -25.78 6.80 12.55
C ALA A 119 -25.18 5.81 13.57
N PHE A 120 -23.91 5.98 13.92
CA PHE A 120 -23.18 5.15 14.90
C PHE A 120 -22.54 6.03 15.98
N PRO A 121 -23.35 6.74 16.80
CA PRO A 121 -22.83 7.59 17.85
C PRO A 121 -22.04 6.75 18.86
N GLU A 122 -21.06 7.36 19.54
CA GLU A 122 -20.19 6.71 20.54
C GLU A 122 -19.29 5.58 20.02
N SER A 123 -19.39 5.22 18.73
CA SER A 123 -18.53 4.22 18.12
C SER A 123 -17.07 4.69 17.99
N ASP A 124 -16.14 3.73 17.95
CA ASP A 124 -14.75 4.00 17.62
C ASP A 124 -14.57 4.64 16.23
N ALA A 125 -15.44 4.31 15.27
CA ALA A 125 -15.48 4.94 13.97
C ALA A 125 -15.86 6.44 14.06
N ALA A 126 -16.88 6.78 14.87
CA ALA A 126 -17.23 8.18 15.12
C ALA A 126 -16.10 8.96 15.82
N ARG A 127 -15.34 8.32 16.71
CA ARG A 127 -14.15 8.93 17.35
C ARG A 127 -13.04 9.23 16.33
N VAL A 128 -12.77 8.33 15.39
CA VAL A 128 -11.82 8.58 14.29
C VAL A 128 -12.25 9.82 13.49
N LEU A 129 -13.54 9.96 13.19
CA LEU A 129 -14.04 11.15 12.50
C LEU A 129 -13.81 12.43 13.31
N GLY A 130 -13.98 12.40 14.63
CA GLY A 130 -13.66 13.54 15.47
C GLY A 130 -12.16 13.90 15.47
N TRP A 131 -11.27 12.93 15.27
CA TRP A 131 -9.83 13.20 15.10
C TRP A 131 -9.50 13.85 13.75
N TRP A 132 -10.23 13.53 12.69
CA TRP A 132 -10.08 14.17 11.37
C TRP A 132 -10.77 15.53 11.31
N TYR A 133 -11.89 15.67 12.02
CA TYR A 133 -12.77 16.82 12.02
C TYR A 133 -13.04 17.29 13.47
N PRO A 134 -12.12 18.09 14.05
CA PRO A 134 -12.12 18.45 15.48
C PRO A 134 -13.26 19.38 15.91
N SER A 135 -14.33 19.51 15.13
CA SER A 135 -15.58 20.15 15.55
C SER A 135 -16.41 19.27 16.50
N ARG A 136 -15.94 18.05 16.82
CA ARG A 136 -16.57 17.11 17.76
C ARG A 136 -15.67 16.95 18.99
N GLU A 137 -16.25 17.00 20.19
CA GLU A 137 -15.52 16.55 21.39
C GLU A 137 -15.25 15.05 21.26
N VAL A 138 -14.01 14.62 21.51
CA VAL A 138 -13.61 13.22 21.40
C VAL A 138 -12.93 12.78 22.68
N GLU A 139 -13.35 11.62 23.18
CA GLU A 139 -12.64 10.95 24.25
C GLU A 139 -11.18 10.66 23.86
N PRO A 140 -10.23 10.72 24.80
CA PRO A 140 -8.81 10.51 24.53
C PRO A 140 -8.43 9.03 24.27
N ILE A 141 -9.40 8.13 24.14
CA ILE A 141 -9.15 6.69 23.95
C ILE A 141 -8.71 6.45 22.50
N PRO A 142 -7.53 5.82 22.28
CA PRO A 142 -7.05 5.58 20.94
C PRO A 142 -7.97 4.59 20.20
N PRO A 143 -8.36 4.90 18.94
CA PRO A 143 -9.12 3.99 18.08
C PRO A 143 -8.34 2.70 17.77
N PRO A 144 -8.99 1.66 17.20
CA PRO A 144 -8.34 0.39 16.88
C PRO A 144 -7.14 0.58 15.94
N LEU A 145 -6.30 -0.44 15.82
CA LEU A 145 -5.13 -0.36 14.95
C LEU A 145 -5.54 0.07 13.52
N PRO A 146 -4.92 1.14 12.99
CA PRO A 146 -5.28 1.71 11.69
C PRO A 146 -4.88 0.83 10.51
N ALA A 147 -3.81 0.06 10.67
CA ALA A 147 -3.31 -0.86 9.67
C ALA A 147 -4.08 -2.18 9.70
N TRP A 148 -4.36 -2.74 8.53
CA TRP A 148 -5.08 -4.00 8.38
C TRP A 148 -4.73 -4.64 7.04
N SER A 149 -4.70 -5.96 6.99
CA SER A 149 -4.60 -6.72 5.74
C SER A 149 -5.50 -7.94 5.87
N SER A 150 -6.25 -8.20 4.82
CA SER A 150 -7.11 -9.39 4.79
C SER A 150 -6.25 -10.67 4.80
N PRO A 151 -6.66 -11.71 5.55
CA PRO A 151 -5.90 -12.95 5.63
C PRO A 151 -6.06 -13.86 4.40
N ASP A 152 -7.13 -13.71 3.62
CA ASP A 152 -7.51 -14.64 2.55
C ASP A 152 -7.44 -14.01 1.14
N ARG A 153 -7.43 -12.69 1.04
CA ARG A 153 -7.37 -11.95 -0.23
C ARG A 153 -6.35 -10.82 -0.18
N VAL A 154 -5.81 -10.44 -1.32
CA VAL A 154 -4.84 -9.33 -1.38
C VAL A 154 -5.58 -8.00 -1.38
N LEU A 155 -5.97 -7.55 -0.20
CA LEU A 155 -6.58 -6.27 0.09
C LEU A 155 -6.05 -5.80 1.45
N GLY A 156 -5.51 -4.60 1.52
CA GLY A 156 -4.97 -4.09 2.77
C GLY A 156 -4.55 -2.64 2.75
N VAL A 157 -4.26 -2.15 3.94
CA VAL A 157 -3.82 -0.80 4.22
C VAL A 157 -2.74 -0.81 5.30
N LEU A 158 -1.57 -0.28 4.95
CA LEU A 158 -0.48 0.02 5.86
C LEU A 158 -0.67 1.45 6.33
N ARG A 159 -0.94 1.67 7.62
CA ARG A 159 -1.28 3.00 8.13
C ARG A 159 -0.66 3.22 9.50
N ALA A 160 0.03 4.35 9.65
CA ALA A 160 0.76 4.64 10.88
C ALA A 160 -0.17 5.05 12.04
N ASP A 161 -1.16 5.89 11.74
CA ASP A 161 -2.05 6.49 12.72
C ASP A 161 -3.36 6.99 12.06
N TRP A 162 -4.28 7.42 12.92
CA TRP A 162 -5.55 8.02 12.54
C TRP A 162 -5.52 9.55 12.53
N THR A 163 -4.34 10.18 12.61
CA THR A 163 -4.29 11.64 12.65
C THR A 163 -4.69 12.25 11.31
N SER A 164 -5.00 13.55 11.33
CA SER A 164 -5.27 14.34 10.12
C SER A 164 -4.08 14.44 9.15
N ARG A 165 -2.91 13.96 9.55
CA ARG A 165 -1.68 13.88 8.75
C ARG A 165 -1.20 12.45 8.53
N GLY A 166 -2.03 11.46 8.85
CA GLY A 166 -1.69 10.05 8.78
C GLY A 166 -1.27 9.64 7.37
N ASP A 167 -0.10 9.01 7.28
CA ASP A 167 0.41 8.42 6.04
C ASP A 167 -0.17 7.01 5.86
N LEU A 168 -0.40 6.60 4.61
CA LEU A 168 -0.89 5.27 4.28
C LEU A 168 -0.34 4.71 2.96
N VAL A 169 -0.27 3.38 2.89
CA VAL A 169 -0.13 2.61 1.65
C VAL A 169 -1.33 1.67 1.54
N VAL A 170 -2.15 1.85 0.52
CA VAL A 170 -3.30 0.98 0.23
C VAL A 170 -3.00 0.11 -0.96
N PHE A 171 -3.38 -1.16 -0.90
CA PHE A 171 -3.23 -2.10 -1.99
C PHE A 171 -4.48 -2.96 -2.19
N ASP A 172 -4.84 -3.21 -3.45
CA ASP A 172 -5.89 -4.15 -3.85
C ASP A 172 -5.44 -4.93 -5.09
N HIS A 173 -5.17 -6.22 -4.89
CA HIS A 173 -4.81 -7.19 -5.93
C HIS A 173 -5.72 -8.42 -5.88
N ARG A 174 -6.99 -8.23 -5.51
CA ARG A 174 -8.00 -9.30 -5.53
C ARG A 174 -8.27 -9.81 -6.96
N LYS A 175 -8.00 -8.98 -7.97
CA LYS A 175 -8.28 -9.28 -9.38
C LYS A 175 -7.11 -10.01 -10.05
N ALA A 176 -7.42 -11.05 -10.81
CA ALA A 176 -6.46 -11.69 -11.71
C ALA A 176 -6.22 -10.82 -12.95
N GLY A 177 -5.13 -11.07 -13.66
CA GLY A 177 -4.86 -10.48 -14.97
C GLY A 177 -4.61 -8.96 -14.98
N GLY A 178 -4.65 -8.29 -13.84
CA GLY A 178 -4.51 -6.84 -13.73
C GLY A 178 -3.34 -6.40 -12.84
N PRO A 179 -3.00 -5.10 -12.86
CA PRO A 179 -2.08 -4.53 -11.87
C PRO A 179 -2.65 -4.65 -10.46
N THR A 180 -1.77 -4.60 -9.47
CA THR A 180 -2.23 -4.23 -8.12
C THR A 180 -2.63 -2.77 -8.14
N ARG A 181 -3.84 -2.47 -7.67
CA ARG A 181 -4.20 -1.10 -7.35
C ARG A 181 -3.42 -0.66 -6.13
N LEU A 182 -2.84 0.53 -6.20
CA LEU A 182 -1.94 1.04 -5.18
C LEU A 182 -2.21 2.52 -4.97
N GLU A 183 -2.19 2.96 -3.72
CA GLU A 183 -1.97 4.36 -3.40
C GLU A 183 -0.91 4.49 -2.30
N VAL A 184 0.09 5.34 -2.52
CA VAL A 184 1.02 5.80 -1.48
C VAL A 184 0.68 7.24 -1.17
N PHE A 185 0.08 7.48 -0.01
CA PHE A 185 -0.34 8.80 0.45
C PHE A 185 0.49 9.21 1.67
N GLY A 186 1.05 10.42 1.62
CA GLY A 186 1.77 10.95 2.76
C GLY A 186 1.96 12.46 2.69
N ALA A 187 2.04 13.09 3.86
CA ALA A 187 2.06 14.56 3.98
C ALA A 187 0.93 15.26 3.20
N GLY A 188 -0.27 14.67 3.19
CA GLY A 188 -1.45 15.25 2.54
C GLY A 188 -1.48 15.09 1.02
N GLN A 189 -0.59 14.28 0.42
CA GLN A 189 -0.47 14.10 -1.02
C GLN A 189 -0.36 12.64 -1.41
N SER A 190 -1.05 12.25 -2.49
CA SER A 190 -0.81 10.97 -3.17
C SER A 190 0.45 11.09 -4.03
N TRP A 191 1.42 10.21 -3.78
CA TRP A 191 2.73 10.16 -4.45
C TRP A 191 2.79 9.14 -5.56
N LEU A 192 2.17 7.97 -5.36
CA LEU A 192 2.02 6.91 -6.35
C LEU A 192 0.58 6.40 -6.38
N GLY A 193 0.16 5.92 -7.54
CA GLY A 193 -1.14 5.33 -7.81
C GLY A 193 -1.61 5.65 -9.24
N ASP A 194 -2.61 4.97 -9.80
CA ASP A 194 -3.46 3.91 -9.20
C ASP A 194 -2.90 2.50 -9.44
N SER A 195 -1.82 2.36 -10.21
CA SER A 195 -1.35 1.06 -10.71
C SER A 195 0.09 0.71 -10.31
N TRP A 196 0.31 -0.55 -9.90
CA TRP A 196 1.62 -1.17 -9.74
C TRP A 196 1.70 -2.47 -10.57
N GLN A 197 2.55 -2.47 -11.60
CA GLN A 197 2.73 -3.58 -12.55
C GLN A 197 4.10 -4.22 -12.42
N ALA A 198 4.16 -5.55 -12.49
CA ALA A 198 5.40 -6.31 -12.56
C ALA A 198 5.64 -6.83 -13.98
N LEU A 199 6.90 -6.93 -14.38
CA LEU A 199 7.41 -7.52 -15.63
C LEU A 199 7.09 -6.76 -16.93
N GLY A 200 6.83 -5.45 -16.82
CA GLY A 200 6.55 -4.57 -17.97
C GLY A 200 5.09 -4.61 -18.43
N ALA A 201 4.72 -3.67 -19.32
CA ALA A 201 3.40 -3.62 -19.94
C ALA A 201 3.32 -4.66 -21.07
N GLY A 202 2.89 -5.88 -20.75
CA GLY A 202 2.65 -6.93 -21.73
C GLY A 202 1.51 -7.86 -21.31
N ASP A 203 0.91 -8.56 -22.27
CA ASP A 203 -0.22 -9.50 -22.10
C ASP A 203 0.13 -10.78 -21.30
N VAL A 204 1.11 -10.69 -20.40
CA VAL A 204 1.46 -11.80 -19.51
C VAL A 204 0.31 -12.02 -18.55
N LYS A 205 -0.42 -13.12 -18.76
CA LYS A 205 -1.50 -13.53 -17.86
C LYS A 205 -0.96 -13.65 -16.44
N THR A 206 -1.56 -12.90 -15.52
CA THR A 206 -1.27 -12.98 -14.09
C THR A 206 -2.36 -13.77 -13.35
N SER A 207 -1.97 -14.59 -12.38
CA SER A 207 -2.93 -15.24 -11.48
C SER A 207 -3.51 -14.26 -10.48
N VAL A 208 -4.59 -14.64 -9.79
CA VAL A 208 -5.05 -13.94 -8.58
C VAL A 208 -3.90 -13.87 -7.55
N GLY A 209 -3.77 -12.73 -6.87
CA GLY A 209 -2.86 -12.56 -5.76
C GLY A 209 -3.28 -13.37 -4.53
N LYS A 210 -2.33 -14.01 -3.86
CA LYS A 210 -2.55 -14.73 -2.61
C LYS A 210 -1.75 -14.07 -1.48
N PRO A 211 -2.38 -13.68 -0.36
CA PRO A 211 -1.64 -13.22 0.81
C PRO A 211 -0.58 -14.26 1.21
N LEU A 212 0.59 -13.78 1.57
CA LEU A 212 1.70 -14.62 2.03
C LEU A 212 2.03 -14.31 3.49
N SER A 213 2.10 -13.03 3.84
CA SER A 213 2.34 -12.63 5.23
C SER A 213 1.83 -11.22 5.50
N TRP A 214 1.41 -11.01 6.74
CA TRP A 214 1.03 -9.72 7.29
C TRP A 214 1.73 -9.56 8.64
N THR A 215 2.35 -8.40 8.88
CA THR A 215 2.97 -8.08 10.16
C THR A 215 2.80 -6.60 10.44
N THR A 216 2.30 -6.28 11.63
CA THR A 216 2.17 -4.91 12.12
C THR A 216 2.90 -4.78 13.46
N SER A 217 3.48 -3.61 13.69
CA SER A 217 4.17 -3.25 14.94
C SER A 217 4.05 -1.75 15.17
N SER A 218 4.56 -1.26 16.30
CA SER A 218 4.67 0.18 16.57
C SER A 218 5.58 0.91 15.57
N ASN A 219 6.49 0.20 14.90
CA ASN A 219 7.54 0.78 14.07
C ASN A 219 7.32 0.63 12.57
N ALA A 220 6.63 -0.43 12.14
CA ALA A 220 6.39 -0.70 10.73
C ALA A 220 5.21 -1.65 10.51
N ASP A 221 4.63 -1.52 9.32
CA ASP A 221 3.65 -2.43 8.74
C ASP A 221 4.25 -3.08 7.49
N VAL A 222 4.06 -4.39 7.34
CA VAL A 222 4.56 -5.15 6.19
C VAL A 222 3.48 -6.11 5.71
N ALA A 223 3.16 -6.00 4.42
CA ALA A 223 2.33 -6.95 3.72
C ALA A 223 3.10 -7.58 2.56
N GLU A 224 2.95 -8.89 2.41
CA GLU A 224 3.45 -9.61 1.26
C GLU A 224 2.39 -10.52 0.67
N TRP A 225 2.42 -10.62 -0.65
CA TRP A 225 1.56 -11.53 -1.40
C TRP A 225 2.30 -12.06 -2.61
N THR A 226 1.82 -13.18 -3.14
CA THR A 226 2.43 -13.83 -4.30
C THR A 226 1.41 -14.07 -5.41
N PHE A 227 1.89 -14.09 -6.64
CA PHE A 227 1.13 -14.43 -7.83
C PHE A 227 2.07 -14.98 -8.90
N ARG A 228 1.50 -15.60 -9.93
CA ARG A 228 2.21 -16.01 -11.13
C ARG A 228 2.03 -14.97 -12.22
N ALA A 229 3.09 -14.72 -12.98
CA ALA A 229 3.05 -13.94 -14.20
C ALA A 229 3.74 -14.78 -15.29
N GLY A 230 2.93 -15.45 -16.12
CA GLY A 230 3.41 -16.53 -16.97
C GLY A 230 4.04 -17.65 -16.13
N THR A 231 5.29 -18.00 -16.43
CA THR A 231 6.04 -19.03 -15.68
C THR A 231 6.69 -18.49 -14.41
N LEU A 232 6.85 -17.17 -14.29
CA LEU A 232 7.56 -16.53 -13.19
C LEU A 232 6.67 -16.45 -11.96
N ARG A 233 7.28 -16.66 -10.78
CA ARG A 233 6.64 -16.35 -9.49
C ARG A 233 7.06 -14.95 -9.09
N VAL A 234 6.08 -14.11 -8.76
CA VAL A 234 6.30 -12.77 -8.23
C VAL A 234 5.83 -12.75 -6.78
N THR A 235 6.70 -12.34 -5.86
CA THR A 235 6.33 -12.01 -4.49
C THR A 235 6.49 -10.52 -4.31
N ARG A 236 5.39 -9.86 -4.02
CA ARG A 236 5.32 -8.42 -3.85
C ARG A 236 5.37 -8.08 -2.38
N THR A 237 6.13 -7.05 -2.03
CA THR A 237 6.32 -6.58 -0.66
C THR A 237 6.00 -5.10 -0.58
N ALA A 238 5.06 -4.73 0.30
CA ALA A 238 4.80 -3.36 0.69
C ALA A 238 5.18 -3.17 2.15
N VAL A 239 5.99 -2.14 2.44
CA VAL A 239 6.42 -1.77 3.79
C VAL A 239 6.08 -0.31 4.02
N MET A 240 5.48 0.01 5.17
CA MET A 240 5.35 1.38 5.68
C MET A 240 6.16 1.49 6.97
N LEU A 241 7.10 2.44 7.03
CA LEU A 241 7.85 2.72 8.26
C LEU A 241 7.12 3.81 9.05
N ARG A 242 6.44 3.41 10.14
CA ARG A 242 5.59 4.30 10.93
C ARG A 242 6.39 5.48 11.47
N GLY A 243 5.80 6.67 11.36
CA GLY A 243 6.39 7.94 11.79
C GLY A 243 7.64 8.38 11.03
N ARG A 244 8.08 7.63 10.01
CA ARG A 244 9.35 7.90 9.30
C ARG A 244 9.15 8.44 7.90
N LYS A 245 7.91 8.57 7.43
CA LYS A 245 7.57 9.09 6.10
C LYS A 245 8.28 8.32 4.97
N ILE A 246 8.38 7.00 5.12
CA ILE A 246 9.06 6.09 4.19
C ILE A 246 8.14 4.91 3.88
N ALA A 247 8.04 4.59 2.59
CA ALA A 247 7.49 3.32 2.11
C ALA A 247 8.53 2.58 1.27
N ILE A 248 8.51 1.24 1.31
CA ILE A 248 9.29 0.39 0.40
C ILE A 248 8.33 -0.49 -0.36
N LEU A 249 8.41 -0.45 -1.69
CA LEU A 249 7.63 -1.26 -2.61
C LEU A 249 8.59 -2.10 -3.42
N ALA A 250 8.41 -3.42 -3.47
CA ALA A 250 9.34 -4.27 -4.19
C ALA A 250 8.68 -5.51 -4.79
N ASP A 251 9.15 -5.88 -5.97
CA ASP A 251 8.84 -7.16 -6.61
C ASP A 251 10.05 -8.09 -6.49
N MET A 252 9.85 -9.26 -5.89
CA MET A 252 10.79 -10.39 -5.94
C MET A 252 10.34 -11.34 -7.04
N VAL A 253 11.17 -11.54 -8.05
CA VAL A 253 10.86 -12.39 -9.20
C VAL A 253 11.70 -13.65 -9.12
N GLU A 254 11.08 -14.80 -9.35
CA GLU A 254 11.73 -16.11 -9.30
C GLU A 254 11.39 -16.96 -10.53
N GLY A 255 12.31 -17.86 -10.89
CA GLY A 255 12.21 -18.69 -12.11
C GLY A 255 12.76 -18.00 -13.35
N ILE A 256 13.59 -16.98 -13.17
CA ILE A 256 14.17 -16.20 -14.25
C ILE A 256 15.17 -17.06 -15.02
N LYS A 257 15.17 -16.92 -16.35
CA LYS A 257 16.20 -17.49 -17.23
C LYS A 257 17.16 -16.35 -17.65
N PRO A 258 18.28 -16.13 -16.96
CA PRO A 258 19.20 -15.04 -17.28
C PRO A 258 19.91 -15.28 -18.64
N PRO A 259 20.34 -14.21 -19.34
CA PRO A 259 20.11 -12.80 -19.01
C PRO A 259 18.67 -12.37 -19.36
N THR A 260 17.98 -11.75 -18.41
CA THR A 260 16.63 -11.18 -18.64
C THR A 260 16.56 -9.79 -18.00
N SER A 261 16.05 -8.80 -18.72
CA SER A 261 15.69 -7.51 -18.12
C SER A 261 14.30 -7.61 -17.54
N LEU A 262 14.18 -7.33 -16.24
CA LEU A 262 12.91 -7.24 -15.53
C LEU A 262 12.50 -5.77 -15.45
N GLU A 263 11.21 -5.50 -15.54
CA GLU A 263 10.66 -4.16 -15.33
C GLU A 263 9.60 -4.18 -14.23
N THR A 264 9.49 -3.11 -13.46
CA THR A 264 8.35 -2.85 -12.57
C THR A 264 7.95 -1.38 -12.74
N ARG A 265 6.64 -1.13 -12.74
CA ARG A 265 6.06 0.16 -13.12
C ARG A 265 5.09 0.62 -12.06
N TRP A 266 5.18 1.89 -11.70
CA TRP A 266 4.25 2.55 -10.80
C TRP A 266 3.66 3.77 -11.48
N GLU A 267 2.35 3.87 -11.51
CA GLU A 267 1.67 5.04 -12.04
C GLU A 267 1.89 6.26 -11.12
N LEU A 268 2.03 7.42 -11.76
CA LEU A 268 2.19 8.71 -11.12
C LEU A 268 0.88 9.51 -11.24
N PRO A 269 0.26 9.90 -10.11
CA PRO A 269 -1.04 10.59 -10.12
C PRO A 269 -1.04 11.84 -11.01
N PRO A 270 -2.17 12.23 -11.63
CA PRO A 270 -2.27 13.46 -12.41
C PRO A 270 -1.77 14.70 -11.66
N GLY A 271 -1.16 15.65 -12.37
CA GLY A 271 -0.61 16.87 -11.76
C GLY A 271 0.66 16.66 -10.93
N ARG A 272 1.22 15.44 -10.90
CA ARG A 272 2.56 15.16 -10.38
C ARG A 272 3.60 15.20 -11.48
N ILE A 273 4.78 15.68 -11.11
CA ILE A 273 5.96 15.75 -11.98
C ILE A 273 7.06 14.92 -11.32
N ALA A 274 7.83 14.18 -12.12
CA ALA A 274 9.00 13.45 -11.67
C ALA A 274 10.24 13.98 -12.40
N GLU A 275 11.21 14.48 -11.63
CA GLU A 275 12.43 15.09 -12.17
C GLU A 275 13.67 14.36 -11.63
N PRO A 276 14.73 14.18 -12.42
CA PRO A 276 15.99 13.68 -11.89
C PRO A 276 16.54 14.54 -10.77
N ILE A 277 17.04 13.90 -9.71
CA ILE A 277 17.85 14.59 -8.69
C ILE A 277 19.26 14.72 -9.25
N ALA A 278 19.84 15.92 -9.16
CA ALA A 278 21.21 16.18 -9.62
C ALA A 278 22.21 15.16 -9.04
N ASP A 279 23.09 14.65 -9.89
CA ASP A 279 24.08 13.61 -9.56
C ASP A 279 23.50 12.33 -8.93
N SER A 280 22.24 12.01 -9.22
CA SER A 280 21.55 10.86 -8.67
C SER A 280 20.66 10.16 -9.69
N ARG A 281 20.48 8.84 -9.55
CA ARG A 281 19.45 8.08 -10.26
C ARG A 281 18.06 8.20 -9.65
N ALA A 282 17.92 8.84 -8.50
CA ALA A 282 16.64 9.01 -7.84
C ALA A 282 15.84 10.12 -8.54
N LEU A 283 14.52 10.03 -8.41
CA LEU A 283 13.60 11.04 -8.94
C LEU A 283 13.01 11.84 -7.77
N LEU A 284 12.91 13.15 -7.95
CA LEU A 284 12.12 14.03 -7.10
C LEU A 284 10.73 14.14 -7.68
N LEU A 285 9.75 13.69 -6.92
CA LEU A 285 8.32 13.83 -7.19
C LEU A 285 7.85 15.16 -6.61
N ARG A 286 7.22 16.00 -7.43
CA ARG A 286 6.68 17.30 -7.02
C ARG A 286 5.20 17.40 -7.35
N THR A 287 4.55 18.32 -6.64
CA THR A 287 3.17 18.73 -6.88
C THR A 287 3.16 20.21 -7.29
N GLY A 288 2.01 20.73 -7.73
CA GLY A 288 1.82 22.17 -7.90
C GLY A 288 1.80 22.95 -6.57
N VAL A 289 1.76 22.26 -5.42
CA VAL A 289 1.76 22.86 -4.09
C VAL A 289 3.20 23.03 -3.61
N ALA A 290 3.58 24.27 -3.31
CA ALA A 290 4.91 24.60 -2.81
C ALA A 290 5.23 23.81 -1.52
N GLY A 291 6.44 23.24 -1.45
CA GLY A 291 6.93 22.51 -0.27
C GLY A 291 6.49 21.03 -0.19
N ALA A 292 5.55 20.57 -1.01
CA ALA A 292 5.19 19.16 -1.08
C ALA A 292 6.08 18.43 -2.10
N SER A 293 6.86 17.45 -1.64
CA SER A 293 7.66 16.60 -2.52
C SER A 293 7.88 15.22 -1.93
N ALA A 294 8.35 14.28 -2.76
CA ALA A 294 8.86 12.98 -2.32
C ALA A 294 10.06 12.56 -3.18
N GLN A 295 10.93 11.72 -2.66
CA GLN A 295 12.04 11.11 -3.39
C GLN A 295 11.73 9.65 -3.68
N ALA A 296 11.84 9.24 -4.93
CA ALA A 296 11.71 7.86 -5.39
C ALA A 296 13.11 7.30 -5.71
N ILE A 297 13.52 6.27 -4.98
CA ILE A 297 14.91 5.80 -4.89
C ILE A 297 15.00 4.33 -5.34
N PRO A 298 15.63 4.04 -6.49
CA PRO A 298 15.75 2.68 -7.01
C PRO A 298 16.92 1.95 -6.33
N LEU A 299 16.68 1.32 -5.18
CA LEU A 299 17.75 0.86 -4.30
C LEU A 299 18.66 -0.20 -4.94
N ALA A 300 18.15 -0.99 -5.91
CA ALA A 300 18.94 -2.00 -6.61
C ALA A 300 19.92 -1.45 -7.66
N LEU A 301 19.75 -0.18 -8.06
CA LEU A 301 20.67 0.48 -8.99
C LEU A 301 21.76 1.26 -8.23
N PRO A 302 22.91 1.56 -8.86
CA PRO A 302 23.90 2.47 -8.29
C PRO A 302 23.31 3.87 -8.02
N SER A 303 23.83 4.60 -7.03
CA SER A 303 23.32 5.95 -6.75
C SER A 303 23.65 6.98 -7.82
N LEU A 304 24.84 6.88 -8.41
CA LEU A 304 25.32 7.81 -9.43
C LEU A 304 24.76 7.48 -10.83
N PRO A 305 24.49 8.49 -11.68
CA PRO A 305 23.83 8.31 -12.99
C PRO A 305 24.79 7.91 -14.13
N TYR A 306 25.92 7.24 -13.86
CA TYR A 306 26.86 6.78 -14.90
C TYR A 306 26.29 5.57 -15.67
N GLN A 307 26.55 5.45 -16.97
CA GLN A 307 26.04 4.34 -17.79
C GLN A 307 26.41 2.96 -17.18
N THR A 308 25.41 2.09 -17.04
CA THR A 308 25.56 0.75 -16.45
C THR A 308 24.61 -0.22 -17.14
N ASP A 309 25.03 -1.48 -17.21
CA ASP A 309 24.27 -2.64 -17.65
C ASP A 309 23.24 -3.13 -16.61
N ARG A 310 23.29 -2.63 -15.37
CA ARG A 310 22.42 -3.07 -14.27
C ARG A 310 20.95 -2.71 -14.45
N GLY A 311 20.65 -1.72 -15.28
CA GLY A 311 19.28 -1.25 -15.53
C GLY A 311 19.12 0.27 -15.48
N ARG A 312 17.87 0.73 -15.53
CA ARG A 312 17.52 2.16 -15.52
C ARG A 312 16.32 2.42 -14.61
N PHE A 313 16.24 3.64 -14.11
CA PHE A 313 15.06 4.16 -13.43
C PHE A 313 14.72 5.51 -14.05
N GLY A 314 13.46 5.74 -14.36
CA GLY A 314 13.02 6.96 -15.03
C GLY A 314 11.51 7.13 -14.99
N PHE A 315 11.06 8.30 -15.43
CA PHE A 315 9.65 8.61 -15.63
C PHE A 315 9.32 8.57 -17.12
N GLU A 316 8.25 7.87 -17.49
CA GLU A 316 7.72 7.78 -18.84
C GLU A 316 6.50 8.71 -18.97
N PRO A 317 6.61 9.88 -19.63
CA PRO A 317 5.52 10.86 -19.67
C PRO A 317 4.26 10.39 -20.39
N ALA A 318 4.41 9.53 -21.41
CA ALA A 318 3.30 9.04 -22.23
C ALA A 318 2.33 8.17 -21.42
N THR A 319 2.85 7.33 -20.53
CA THR A 319 2.05 6.46 -19.66
C THR A 319 1.91 7.02 -18.24
N ARG A 320 2.64 8.09 -17.90
CA ARG A 320 2.80 8.64 -16.56
C ARG A 320 3.31 7.61 -15.54
N GLU A 321 4.25 6.77 -15.93
CA GLU A 321 4.77 5.71 -15.06
C GLU A 321 6.21 5.99 -14.63
N LEU A 322 6.52 5.72 -13.37
CA LEU A 322 7.89 5.45 -12.93
C LEU A 322 8.25 4.02 -13.36
N VAL A 323 9.32 3.85 -14.12
CA VAL A 323 9.76 2.57 -14.66
C VAL A 323 11.13 2.23 -14.07
N LEU A 324 11.18 1.16 -13.27
CA LEU A 324 12.44 0.54 -12.84
C LEU A 324 12.69 -0.69 -13.69
N SER A 325 13.76 -0.67 -14.48
CA SER A 325 14.29 -1.86 -15.15
C SER A 325 15.56 -2.32 -14.46
N GLN A 326 15.73 -3.64 -14.36
CA GLN A 326 16.89 -4.27 -13.74
C GLN A 326 17.29 -5.51 -14.53
N ALA A 327 18.58 -5.62 -14.85
CA ALA A 327 19.14 -6.84 -15.42
C ALA A 327 19.22 -7.92 -14.33
N ALA A 328 18.59 -9.06 -14.58
CA ALA A 328 18.70 -10.24 -13.73
C ALA A 328 19.85 -11.13 -14.21
N THR A 329 20.80 -11.40 -13.31
CA THR A 329 21.97 -12.25 -13.56
C THR A 329 21.81 -13.68 -13.05
N GLY A 330 20.76 -13.96 -12.29
CA GLY A 330 20.46 -15.27 -11.71
C GLY A 330 18.98 -15.62 -11.80
N ALA A 331 18.59 -16.73 -11.17
CA ALA A 331 17.22 -17.25 -11.20
C ALA A 331 16.22 -16.44 -10.35
N ARG A 332 16.73 -15.53 -9.51
CA ARG A 332 15.94 -14.63 -8.66
C ARG A 332 16.45 -13.20 -8.72
N ALA A 333 15.55 -12.24 -8.59
CA ALA A 333 15.89 -10.82 -8.50
C ALA A 333 14.90 -10.10 -7.59
N TRP A 334 15.37 -9.00 -6.98
CA TRP A 334 14.53 -8.11 -6.17
C TRP A 334 14.64 -6.69 -6.70
N LEU A 335 13.50 -6.05 -6.96
CA LEU A 335 13.39 -4.71 -7.54
C LEU A 335 12.76 -3.73 -6.53
N PRO A 336 13.51 -3.29 -5.49
CA PRO A 336 13.01 -2.37 -4.48
C PRO A 336 13.02 -0.90 -4.92
N LEU A 337 11.88 -0.25 -4.75
CA LEU A 337 11.71 1.20 -4.76
C LEU A 337 11.46 1.68 -3.33
N LEU A 338 12.28 2.62 -2.86
CA LEU A 338 12.02 3.35 -1.63
C LEU A 338 11.44 4.72 -1.95
N LEU A 339 10.34 5.08 -1.30
CA LEU A 339 9.78 6.42 -1.33
C LEU A 339 9.98 7.10 0.01
N SER A 340 10.39 8.37 -0.02
CA SER A 340 10.48 9.23 1.15
C SER A 340 9.81 10.57 0.88
N TRP A 341 8.80 10.95 1.66
CA TRP A 341 8.13 12.26 1.56
C TRP A 341 8.47 13.20 2.72
N ASP A 342 9.58 12.95 3.40
CA ASP A 342 10.10 13.88 4.40
C ASP A 342 10.87 15.04 3.77
N HIS A 343 10.23 16.21 3.72
CA HIS A 343 10.84 17.43 3.19
C HIS A 343 12.19 17.79 3.85
N ALA A 344 12.40 17.41 5.11
CA ALA A 344 13.68 17.64 5.80
C ALA A 344 14.84 16.85 5.16
N ARG A 345 14.58 15.68 4.58
CA ARG A 345 15.58 14.85 3.89
C ARG A 345 16.00 15.43 2.54
N HIS A 346 15.12 16.17 1.87
CA HIS A 346 15.37 16.66 0.50
C HIS A 346 16.49 17.70 0.45
N ARG A 347 16.76 18.35 1.59
CA ARG A 347 17.86 19.30 1.76
C ARG A 347 19.20 18.63 2.06
N LYS A 348 19.21 17.32 2.31
CA LYS A 348 20.40 16.54 2.63
C LYS A 348 20.89 15.80 1.39
N ARG A 349 22.20 15.58 1.30
CA ARG A 349 22.79 14.77 0.23
C ARG A 349 22.27 13.34 0.33
N LEU A 350 21.56 12.90 -0.70
CA LEU A 350 21.08 11.52 -0.84
C LEU A 350 22.19 10.63 -1.42
N GLN A 351 22.44 9.49 -0.79
CA GLN A 351 23.30 8.43 -1.31
C GLN A 351 22.76 7.06 -0.95
N TRP A 352 22.96 6.07 -1.81
CA TRP A 352 22.72 4.67 -1.46
C TRP A 352 23.76 3.78 -2.14
N ARG A 353 23.92 2.57 -1.58
CA ARG A 353 24.85 1.57 -2.06
C ARG A 353 24.34 0.17 -1.74
N VAL A 354 24.32 -0.69 -2.75
CA VAL A 354 24.16 -2.14 -2.58
C VAL A 354 25.36 -2.69 -1.82
N LEU A 355 25.10 -3.47 -0.78
CA LEU A 355 26.09 -4.01 0.14
C LEU A 355 26.47 -5.43 -0.26
N THR A 356 27.71 -5.80 0.05
CA THR A 356 28.11 -7.21 0.05
C THR A 356 27.41 -7.91 1.21
N VAL A 357 26.68 -8.96 0.89
CA VAL A 357 26.11 -9.89 1.87
C VAL A 357 27.00 -11.11 1.93
N SER A 358 27.28 -11.60 3.13
CA SER A 358 28.04 -12.83 3.33
C SER A 358 27.27 -13.88 4.12
N GLU A 359 27.52 -15.13 3.80
CA GLU A 359 27.04 -16.33 4.48
C GLU A 359 28.24 -17.26 4.67
N ASN A 360 28.48 -17.74 5.90
CA ASN A 360 29.63 -18.62 6.22
C ASN A 360 30.97 -18.08 5.68
N SER A 361 31.21 -16.78 5.85
CA SER A 361 32.42 -16.07 5.36
C SER A 361 32.61 -16.04 3.83
N GLN A 362 31.59 -16.41 3.06
CA GLN A 362 31.59 -16.30 1.60
C GLN A 362 30.60 -15.24 1.12
N VAL A 363 30.91 -14.56 0.01
CA VAL A 363 30.01 -13.57 -0.59
C VAL A 363 28.80 -14.29 -1.20
N CYS A 364 27.60 -13.89 -0.78
CA CYS A 364 26.37 -14.35 -1.39
C CYS A 364 26.20 -13.72 -2.78
N PRO A 365 25.81 -14.50 -3.78
CA PRO A 365 25.44 -13.92 -5.07
C PRO A 365 24.09 -13.17 -4.96
N PRO A 366 23.83 -12.19 -5.84
CA PRO A 366 22.66 -11.31 -5.75
C PRO A 366 21.30 -12.02 -5.80
N GLU A 367 21.22 -13.23 -6.34
CA GLU A 367 20.01 -14.07 -6.38
C GLU A 367 19.77 -14.87 -5.09
N THR A 368 20.73 -14.87 -4.16
CA THR A 368 20.63 -15.54 -2.85
C THR A 368 20.25 -14.55 -1.75
N ALA A 369 20.86 -13.37 -1.74
CA ALA A 369 20.53 -12.33 -0.79
C ALA A 369 20.91 -10.96 -1.33
N TRP A 370 20.17 -9.95 -0.89
CA TRP A 370 20.39 -8.57 -1.27
C TRP A 370 20.35 -7.67 -0.05
N ALA A 371 21.22 -6.66 -0.01
CA ALA A 371 21.13 -5.58 0.96
C ALA A 371 21.55 -4.25 0.34
N ALA A 372 20.99 -3.15 0.83
CA ALA A 372 21.47 -1.81 0.54
C ALA A 372 21.41 -0.92 1.77
N ARG A 373 22.32 0.06 1.83
CA ARG A 373 22.18 1.21 2.72
C ARG A 373 21.71 2.42 1.93
N VAL A 374 20.85 3.24 2.54
CA VAL A 374 20.41 4.53 2.03
C VAL A 374 20.64 5.59 3.10
N SER A 375 21.22 6.71 2.72
CA SER A 375 21.67 7.77 3.62
C SER A 375 21.19 9.13 3.12
N TRP A 376 20.70 9.95 4.06
CA TRP A 376 20.46 11.37 3.86
C TRP A 376 21.39 12.16 4.77
N GLY A 377 22.46 12.69 4.19
CA GLY A 377 23.54 13.31 4.94
C GLY A 377 24.31 12.30 5.79
N ARG A 378 24.81 12.73 6.95
CA ARG A 378 25.66 11.90 7.83
C ARG A 378 24.90 11.19 8.96
N THR A 379 23.73 11.71 9.34
CA THR A 379 23.06 11.34 10.59
C THR A 379 21.86 10.42 10.42
N GLU A 380 21.44 10.17 9.18
CA GLU A 380 20.25 9.42 8.89
C GLU A 380 20.55 8.38 7.82
N THR A 381 20.77 7.14 8.25
CA THR A 381 21.05 6.01 7.37
C THR A 381 20.15 4.84 7.74
N PHE A 382 19.52 4.25 6.73
CA PHE A 382 18.76 3.03 6.85
C PHE A 382 19.49 1.91 6.11
N VAL A 383 19.25 0.68 6.56
CA VAL A 383 19.66 -0.52 5.85
C VAL A 383 18.41 -1.35 5.55
N VAL A 384 18.37 -1.90 4.34
CA VAL A 384 17.32 -2.79 3.87
C VAL A 384 17.99 -4.08 3.42
N TYR A 385 17.48 -5.21 3.87
CA TYR A 385 17.95 -6.54 3.52
C TYR A 385 16.78 -7.45 3.15
N ARG A 386 17.02 -8.29 2.14
CA ARG A 386 16.09 -9.32 1.68
C ARG A 386 16.84 -10.63 1.43
N SER A 387 16.37 -11.70 2.06
CA SER A 387 16.71 -13.06 1.66
C SER A 387 15.94 -13.42 0.39
N LEU A 388 16.63 -13.99 -0.59
CA LEU A 388 16.05 -14.46 -1.84
C LEU A 388 16.20 -15.97 -1.99
N GLY A 389 17.22 -16.55 -1.36
CA GLY A 389 17.44 -17.98 -1.24
C GLY A 389 16.89 -18.58 0.06
N PRO A 390 17.23 -19.85 0.33
CA PRO A 390 16.88 -20.54 1.57
C PRO A 390 17.27 -19.74 2.81
N THR A 391 16.57 -19.96 3.92
CA THR A 391 16.95 -19.36 5.20
C THR A 391 18.37 -19.73 5.59
N ALA A 392 19.14 -18.69 5.89
CA ALA A 392 20.48 -18.79 6.44
C ALA A 392 20.76 -17.55 7.28
N ARG A 393 21.69 -17.66 8.22
CA ARG A 393 22.22 -16.49 8.92
C ARG A 393 23.16 -15.75 7.99
N ARG A 394 22.85 -14.50 7.67
CA ARG A 394 23.65 -13.67 6.76
C ARG A 394 24.08 -12.38 7.43
N SER A 395 25.21 -11.86 6.97
CA SER A 395 25.83 -10.66 7.54
C SER A 395 26.09 -9.61 6.46
N PHE A 396 25.94 -8.35 6.83
CA PHE A 396 26.23 -7.17 5.99
C PHE A 396 26.54 -5.98 6.92
N LEU A 397 27.61 -5.23 6.63
CA LEU A 397 28.05 -4.06 7.43
C LEU A 397 28.04 -4.30 8.96
N GLY A 398 28.55 -5.45 9.43
CA GLY A 398 28.58 -5.79 10.86
C GLY A 398 27.24 -6.22 11.46
N CYS A 399 26.12 -6.03 10.76
CA CYS A 399 24.82 -6.58 11.15
C CYS A 399 24.71 -8.04 10.71
N SER A 400 24.17 -8.91 11.58
CA SER A 400 23.89 -10.32 11.27
C SER A 400 22.44 -10.65 11.58
N THR A 401 21.76 -11.33 10.66
CA THR A 401 20.34 -11.65 10.79
C THR A 401 19.99 -12.97 10.12
N SER A 402 18.97 -13.65 10.64
CA SER A 402 18.30 -14.78 9.98
C SER A 402 16.90 -14.41 9.46
N ALA A 403 16.54 -13.12 9.56
CA ALA A 403 15.29 -12.61 9.02
C ALA A 403 15.28 -12.76 7.49
N ARG A 404 14.12 -13.07 6.89
CA ARG A 404 13.93 -13.01 5.43
C ARG A 404 13.76 -11.58 4.92
N LEU A 405 13.24 -10.68 5.74
CA LEU A 405 13.16 -9.23 5.47
C LEU A 405 13.66 -8.50 6.70
N PHE A 406 14.58 -7.55 6.50
CA PHE A 406 15.09 -6.71 7.58
C PHE A 406 15.18 -5.26 7.12
N VAL A 407 14.65 -4.35 7.93
CA VAL A 407 14.88 -2.92 7.78
C VAL A 407 15.36 -2.40 9.12
N GLY A 408 16.47 -1.66 9.12
CA GLY A 408 17.06 -1.08 10.33
C GLY A 408 17.55 0.34 10.10
N ARG A 409 17.87 1.02 11.19
CA ARG A 409 18.50 2.34 11.20
C ARG A 409 19.87 2.25 11.82
N PHE A 410 20.83 2.97 11.26
CA PHE A 410 22.12 3.15 11.94
C PHE A 410 21.98 4.14 13.09
N THR A 411 22.57 3.80 14.24
CA THR A 411 22.79 4.74 15.34
C THR A 411 24.00 5.63 15.04
N PRO A 412 24.17 6.75 15.77
CA PRO A 412 25.41 7.55 15.69
C PRO A 412 26.68 6.74 15.99
N GLU A 413 26.57 5.70 16.80
CA GLU A 413 27.67 4.79 17.18
C GLU A 413 28.02 3.78 16.09
N GLY A 414 27.17 3.66 15.06
CA GLY A 414 27.36 2.75 13.92
C GLY A 414 26.68 1.38 14.08
N ASP A 415 25.93 1.18 15.17
CA ASP A 415 25.12 -0.02 15.36
C ASP A 415 23.86 0.03 14.50
N VAL A 416 23.28 -1.15 14.21
CA VAL A 416 22.03 -1.25 13.45
C VAL A 416 20.88 -1.61 14.38
N GLU A 417 19.99 -0.66 14.62
CA GLU A 417 18.74 -0.88 15.34
C GLU A 417 17.66 -1.41 14.39
N PRO A 418 17.07 -2.59 14.67
CA PRO A 418 16.00 -3.13 13.83
C PRO A 418 14.73 -2.28 13.95
N ILE A 419 14.17 -1.90 12.80
CA ILE A 419 12.82 -1.31 12.70
C ILE A 419 11.81 -2.42 12.45
N VAL A 420 12.14 -3.35 11.54
CA VAL A 420 11.38 -4.57 11.32
C VAL A 420 12.33 -5.71 10.95
N ALA A 421 12.07 -6.89 11.50
CA ALA A 421 12.78 -8.12 11.19
C ALA A 421 11.77 -9.27 11.12
N ILE A 422 11.48 -9.74 9.90
CA ILE A 422 10.53 -10.82 9.66
C ILE A 422 11.31 -12.12 9.43
N LYS A 423 11.04 -13.15 10.23
CA LYS A 423 11.63 -14.49 10.09
C LYS A 423 10.78 -15.32 9.12
N GLU A 424 11.34 -16.42 8.58
CA GLU A 424 10.48 -17.45 7.97
C GLU A 424 9.59 -18.05 9.06
N SER A 425 8.31 -18.23 8.71
CA SER A 425 7.28 -18.85 9.55
C SER A 425 7.39 -20.36 9.53
#